data_AF-A0A920D1G4-F1
#
_entry.id   AF-A0A920D1G4-F1
#
_cell.length_a   1.000
_cell.length_b   1.000
_cell.length_c   1.000
_cell.angle_alpha   90.00
_cell.angle_beta   90.00
_cell.angle_gamma   90.00
#
_symmetry.space_group_name_H-M   'P 1'
#
loop_
_entity.id
_entity.type
_entity.pdbx_description
1 polymer ?
#
loop_
_entity_poly.entity_id
_entity_poly.type
_entity_poly.pdbx_seq_one_letter_code
_entity_poly.pdbx_strand_id
1 'polypeptide(L)'
;MIKLPWIYLTLAIVLEIAGTVSMKLSQGLTKLWPSVWMIVFYFLAFSSLSLSLKNVPVSVAYAIWSGLGTAAIAVIGYFAFQESMTWLKAGSIMLIIVGVIGLNLGGGAKSSDGSVPDGGKIEIVHEGSNDL
;
A
#
# COMPACT_ATOMS: atom_id res chain seq x y z
N MET A 1 -5.24 2.80 22.73
CA MET A 1 -4.35 1.65 22.43
C MET A 1 -3.88 1.77 21.00
N ILE A 2 -2.62 2.11 20.77
CA ILE A 2 -2.04 2.16 19.41
C ILE A 2 -1.94 0.72 18.92
N LYS A 3 -2.64 0.38 17.82
CA LYS A 3 -2.63 -0.97 17.25
C LYS A 3 -1.23 -1.25 16.68
N LEU A 4 -0.52 -2.24 17.24
CA LEU A 4 0.79 -2.74 16.78
C LEU A 4 1.02 -2.73 15.25
N PRO A 5 0.08 -3.15 14.38
CA PRO A 5 0.28 -3.09 12.93
C PRO A 5 0.56 -1.70 12.37
N TRP A 6 -0.02 -0.63 12.93
CA TRP A 6 0.23 0.74 12.47
C TRP A 6 1.63 1.24 12.82
N ILE A 7 2.21 0.72 13.91
CA ILE A 7 3.60 1.00 14.29
C ILE A 7 4.55 0.34 13.27
N TYR A 8 4.31 -0.93 12.91
CA TYR A 8 5.09 -1.62 11.88
C TYR A 8 4.96 -0.96 10.50
N LEU A 9 3.76 -0.46 10.15
CA LEU A 9 3.54 0.29 8.92
C LEU A 9 4.36 1.59 8.89
N THR A 10 4.30 2.36 9.99
CA THR A 10 5.05 3.62 10.09
C THR A 10 6.55 3.36 10.05
N LEU A 11 7.02 2.34 10.76
CA LEU A 11 8.42 1.93 10.75
C LEU A 11 8.87 1.51 9.35
N ALA A 12 8.04 0.76 8.62
CA ALA A 12 8.32 0.36 7.24
C ALA A 12 8.53 1.57 6.33
N ILE A 13 7.68 2.59 6.44
CA ILE A 13 7.78 3.83 5.64
C ILE A 13 9.06 4.60 5.98
N VAL A 14 9.41 4.73 7.26
CA VAL A 14 10.65 5.42 7.66
C VAL A 14 11.89 4.69 7.13
N LEU A 15 11.91 3.36 7.21
CA LEU A 15 13.00 2.54 6.69
C LEU A 15 13.10 2.63 5.17
N GLU A 16 11.96 2.60 4.47
CA GLU A 16 11.90 2.78 3.02
C GLU A 16 12.50 4.12 2.62
N ILE A 17 12.06 5.22 3.25
CA ILE A 17 12.56 6.57 2.98
C ILE A 17 14.08 6.62 3.18
N ALA A 18 14.61 6.05 4.27
CA ALA A 18 16.04 5.98 4.52
C ALA A 18 16.78 5.17 3.42
N GLY A 19 16.17 4.07 2.97
CA GLY A 19 16.65 3.27 1.84
C GLY A 19 16.67 4.06 0.53
N THR A 20 15.60 4.78 0.20
CA THR A 20 15.51 5.60 -1.02
C THR A 20 16.51 6.76 -1.00
N VAL A 21 16.68 7.42 0.15
CA VAL A 21 17.70 8.47 0.31
C VAL A 21 19.09 7.89 0.10
N SER A 22 19.38 6.74 0.73
CA SER A 22 20.66 6.03 0.55
C SER A 22 20.90 5.62 -0.90
N MET A 23 19.85 5.21 -1.63
CA MET A 23 19.90 4.90 -3.06
C MET A 23 20.36 6.12 -3.86
N LYS A 24 19.78 7.29 -3.60
CA LYS A 24 20.16 8.53 -4.28
C LYS A 24 21.60 8.95 -3.93
N LEU A 25 22.04 8.73 -2.68
CA LEU A 25 23.42 8.96 -2.24
C LEU A 25 24.43 7.98 -2.85
N SER A 26 24.00 6.78 -3.25
CA SER A 26 24.88 5.77 -3.87
C SER A 26 25.37 6.13 -5.27
N GLN A 27 24.86 7.24 -5.86
CA GLN A 27 25.14 7.70 -7.23
C GLN A 27 24.86 6.64 -8.31
N GLY A 28 23.84 5.80 -8.12
CA GLY A 28 23.56 4.69 -9.03
C GLY A 28 24.39 3.45 -8.72
N LEU A 29 24.49 3.12 -7.43
CA LEU A 29 25.18 1.95 -6.88
C LEU A 29 26.72 1.97 -6.98
N THR A 30 27.31 3.09 -7.39
CA THR A 30 28.76 3.23 -7.55
C THR A 30 29.50 3.22 -6.20
N LYS A 31 28.85 3.65 -5.12
CA LYS A 31 29.40 3.56 -3.76
C LYS A 31 28.89 2.32 -3.02
N LEU A 32 29.80 1.42 -2.70
CA LEU A 32 29.51 0.14 -2.02
C LEU A 32 28.78 0.32 -0.67
N TRP A 33 29.25 1.23 0.18
CA TRP A 33 28.68 1.44 1.52
C TRP A 33 27.19 1.87 1.50
N PRO A 34 26.81 2.95 0.80
CA PRO A 34 25.40 3.33 0.66
C PRO A 34 24.53 2.27 -0.01
N SER A 35 25.06 1.52 -0.97
CA SER A 35 24.34 0.43 -1.64
C SER A 35 23.98 -0.72 -0.70
N VAL A 36 24.89 -1.11 0.18
CA VAL A 36 24.61 -2.14 1.19
C VAL A 36 23.54 -1.67 2.17
N TRP A 37 23.65 -0.44 2.67
CA TRP A 37 22.64 0.14 3.57
C TRP A 37 21.27 0.26 2.90
N MET A 38 21.22 0.66 1.63
CA MET A 38 19.98 0.69 0.84
C MET A 38 19.29 -0.68 0.84
N ILE A 39 20.03 -1.76 0.52
CA ILE A 39 19.46 -3.12 0.47
C ILE A 39 18.93 -3.53 1.85
N VAL A 40 19.71 -3.31 2.90
CA VAL A 40 19.32 -3.65 4.28
C VAL A 40 18.05 -2.91 4.68
N PHE A 41 17.98 -1.60 4.45
CA PHE A 41 16.80 -0.81 4.79
C PHE A 41 15.56 -1.24 4.02
N TYR A 42 15.68 -1.50 2.71
CA TYR A 42 14.55 -2.00 1.92
C TYR A 42 14.08 -3.38 2.41
N PHE A 43 15.00 -4.26 2.76
CA PHE A 43 14.64 -5.59 3.26
C PHE A 43 13.91 -5.51 4.60
N LEU A 44 14.37 -4.65 5.52
CA LEU A 44 13.71 -4.41 6.80
C LEU A 44 12.35 -3.71 6.62
N ALA A 45 12.26 -2.74 5.70
CA ALA A 45 11.02 -2.05 5.38
C ALA A 45 9.96 -3.02 4.87
N PHE A 46 10.31 -3.86 3.90
CA PHE A 46 9.41 -4.84 3.32
C PHE A 46 8.99 -5.92 4.33
N SER A 47 9.91 -6.35 5.19
CA SER A 47 9.60 -7.29 6.28
C SER A 47 8.60 -6.68 7.27
N SER A 48 8.77 -5.42 7.64
CA SER A 48 7.86 -4.70 8.55
C SER A 48 6.48 -4.46 7.90
N LEU A 49 6.45 -4.13 6.60
CA LEU A 49 5.22 -4.02 5.83
C LEU A 49 4.46 -5.35 5.81
N SER A 50 5.15 -6.45 5.52
CA SER A 50 4.58 -7.81 5.52
C SER A 50 3.94 -8.17 6.88
N LEU A 51 4.55 -7.75 7.99
CA LEU A 51 3.96 -7.92 9.32
C LEU A 51 2.69 -7.09 9.54
N SER A 52 2.65 -5.86 9.02
CA SER A 52 1.46 -4.99 9.09
C SER A 52 0.27 -5.58 8.31
N LEU A 53 0.55 -6.18 7.15
CA LEU A 53 -0.46 -6.82 6.28
C LEU A 53 -1.19 -7.99 6.93
N LYS A 54 -0.66 -8.58 8.02
CA LYS A 54 -1.37 -9.63 8.77
C LYS A 54 -2.65 -9.14 9.46
N ASN A 55 -2.76 -7.83 9.74
CA ASN A 55 -3.86 -7.26 10.51
C ASN A 55 -4.59 -6.11 9.80
N VAL A 56 -4.06 -5.62 8.68
CA VAL A 56 -4.61 -4.50 7.90
C VAL A 56 -4.91 -4.99 6.49
N PRO A 57 -6.06 -4.61 5.89
CA PRO A 57 -6.34 -4.93 4.50
C PRO A 57 -5.22 -4.49 3.57
N VAL A 58 -4.82 -5.38 2.67
CA VAL A 58 -3.69 -5.16 1.75
C VAL A 58 -3.86 -3.87 0.95
N SER A 59 -5.07 -3.60 0.46
CA SER A 59 -5.41 -2.37 -0.26
C SER A 59 -5.09 -1.10 0.53
N VAL A 60 -5.48 -1.04 1.80
CA VAL A 60 -5.28 0.12 2.68
C VAL A 60 -3.80 0.29 3.02
N ALA A 61 -3.13 -0.81 3.38
CA ALA A 61 -1.71 -0.77 3.74
C ALA A 61 -0.84 -0.32 2.57
N TYR A 62 -1.05 -0.87 1.37
CA TYR A 62 -0.31 -0.45 0.17
C TYR A 62 -0.62 0.98 -0.24
N ALA A 63 -1.87 1.44 -0.12
CA ALA A 63 -2.22 2.83 -0.41
C ALA A 63 -1.48 3.80 0.50
N ILE A 64 -1.45 3.55 1.81
CA ILE A 64 -0.74 4.42 2.77
C ILE A 64 0.76 4.33 2.56
N TRP A 65 1.31 3.12 2.41
CA TRP A 65 2.74 2.90 2.21
C TRP A 65 3.25 3.63 0.96
N SER A 66 2.64 3.37 -0.20
CA SER A 66 3.02 4.02 -1.46
C SER A 66 2.75 5.53 -1.45
N GLY A 67 1.61 5.96 -0.91
CA GLY A 67 1.22 7.36 -0.87
C GLY A 67 2.10 8.22 0.01
N LEU A 68 2.28 7.80 1.26
CA LEU A 68 3.09 8.53 2.24
C LEU A 68 4.58 8.43 1.90
N GLY A 69 5.06 7.28 1.46
CA GLY A 69 6.42 7.09 0.96
C GLY A 69 6.73 8.04 -0.18
N THR A 70 5.88 8.07 -1.21
CA THR A 70 6.06 8.98 -2.38
C THR A 70 6.04 10.45 -1.97
N ALA A 71 5.08 10.86 -1.13
CA ALA A 71 4.98 12.25 -0.67
C ALA A 71 6.23 12.67 0.13
N ALA A 72 6.68 11.82 1.06
CA ALA A 72 7.86 12.09 1.87
C ALA A 72 9.15 12.12 1.02
N ILE A 73 9.34 11.16 0.12
CA ILE A 73 10.48 11.13 -0.80
C ILE A 73 10.50 12.38 -1.67
N ALA A 74 9.36 12.85 -2.15
CA ALA A 74 9.30 14.07 -2.96
C ALA A 74 9.69 15.32 -2.16
N VAL A 75 9.20 15.45 -0.92
CA VAL A 75 9.59 16.56 -0.01
C VAL A 75 11.08 16.50 0.30
N ILE A 76 11.60 15.31 0.60
CA ILE A 76 13.05 15.11 0.85
C ILE A 76 13.86 15.39 -0.42
N GLY A 77 13.36 15.00 -1.59
CA GLY A 77 13.93 15.32 -2.90
C GLY A 77 14.15 16.82 -3.10
N TYR A 78 13.15 17.61 -2.73
CA TYR A 78 13.24 19.07 -2.77
C TYR A 78 14.25 19.62 -1.77
N PHE A 79 14.18 19.23 -0.49
CA PHE A 79 15.06 19.79 0.55
C PHE A 79 16.50 19.30 0.48
N ALA A 80 16.71 17.98 0.38
CA ALA A 80 18.02 17.35 0.48
C ALA A 80 18.77 17.29 -0.85
N PHE A 81 18.06 17.22 -1.98
CA PHE A 81 18.67 17.09 -3.31
C PHE A 81 18.47 18.32 -4.19
N GLN A 82 17.81 19.38 -3.68
CA GLN A 82 17.53 20.62 -4.41
C GLN A 82 16.87 20.34 -5.77
N GLU A 83 16.07 19.26 -5.86
CA GLU A 83 15.36 18.95 -7.09
C GLU A 83 14.31 20.04 -7.39
N SER A 84 14.21 20.45 -8.65
CA SER A 84 13.21 21.43 -9.08
C SER A 84 11.80 20.96 -8.74
N MET A 85 11.15 21.65 -7.80
CA MET A 85 9.74 21.45 -7.46
C MET A 85 8.89 22.29 -8.41
N THR A 86 8.54 21.71 -9.56
CA THR A 86 7.59 22.33 -10.49
C THR A 86 6.19 22.33 -9.86
N TRP A 87 5.38 23.35 -10.15
CA TRP A 87 3.96 23.40 -9.75
C TRP A 87 3.19 22.12 -10.10
N LEU A 88 3.55 21.48 -11.22
CA LEU A 88 2.98 20.20 -11.63
C LEU A 88 3.33 19.04 -10.67
N LYS A 89 4.57 18.96 -10.18
CA LYS A 89 4.98 17.95 -9.18
C LYS A 89 4.19 18.13 -7.88
N ALA A 90 4.06 19.37 -7.41
CA ALA A 90 3.30 19.69 -6.21
C ALA A 90 1.81 19.32 -6.35
N GLY A 91 1.20 19.64 -7.49
CA GLY A 91 -0.18 19.26 -7.81
C GLY A 91 -0.39 17.74 -7.82
N SER A 92 0.54 16.99 -8.41
CA SER A 92 0.49 15.52 -8.43
C SER A 92 0.61 14.91 -7.04
N ILE A 93 1.49 15.43 -6.17
CA ILE A 93 1.61 14.96 -4.79
C ILE A 93 0.31 15.20 -4.01
N MET A 94 -0.31 16.37 -4.17
CA MET A 94 -1.63 16.66 -3.59
C MET A 94 -2.68 15.65 -4.07
N LEU A 95 -2.70 15.32 -5.36
CA LEU A 95 -3.64 14.35 -5.92
C LEU A 95 -3.43 12.95 -5.34
N ILE A 96 -2.16 12.53 -5.16
CA ILE A 96 -1.83 11.25 -4.53
C ILE A 96 -2.34 11.22 -3.08
N ILE A 97 -2.08 12.28 -2.31
CA ILE A 97 -2.55 12.37 -0.90
C ILE A 97 -4.07 12.27 -0.85
N VAL A 98 -4.79 13.00 -1.71
CA VAL A 98 -6.25 12.94 -1.79
C VAL A 98 -6.74 11.54 -2.16
N GLY A 99 -6.10 10.87 -3.14
CA GLY A 99 -6.43 9.51 -3.53
C GLY A 99 -6.24 8.49 -2.40
N VAL A 100 -5.16 8.64 -1.62
CA VAL A 100 -4.87 7.78 -0.47
C VAL A 100 -5.89 7.97 0.64
N ILE A 101 -6.27 9.21 0.93
CA ILE A 101 -7.35 9.53 1.90
C ILE A 101 -8.68 8.96 1.40
N GLY A 102 -9.00 9.12 0.12
CA GLY A 102 -10.20 8.57 -0.50
C GLY A 102 -10.26 7.04 -0.42
N LEU A 103 -9.15 6.34 -0.65
CA LEU A 103 -9.04 4.90 -0.46
C LEU A 103 -9.13 4.49 1.01
N ASN A 104 -8.59 5.29 1.94
CA ASN A 104 -8.69 5.01 3.37
C ASN A 104 -10.14 5.12 3.87
N LEU A 105 -10.88 6.12 3.39
CA LEU A 105 -12.30 6.33 3.72
C LEU A 105 -13.21 5.36 2.96
N GLY A 106 -12.93 5.11 1.68
CA GLY A 106 -13.66 4.21 0.79
C GLY A 106 -13.32 2.74 0.99
N GLY A 107 -12.25 2.39 1.72
CA GLY A 107 -11.95 1.03 2.16
C GLY A 107 -12.93 0.49 3.21
N GLY A 108 -13.87 1.34 3.67
CA GLY A 108 -15.09 0.93 4.37
C GLY A 108 -16.30 0.73 3.44
N ALA A 109 -16.13 0.79 2.11
CA ALA A 109 -17.17 0.43 1.17
C ALA A 109 -17.41 -1.06 1.29
N LYS A 110 -18.57 -1.38 1.89
CA LYS A 110 -19.25 -2.68 1.89
C LYS A 110 -18.76 -3.54 0.74
N SER A 111 -18.30 -4.75 1.06
CA SER A 111 -18.30 -5.85 0.11
C SER A 111 -19.56 -5.69 -0.73
N SER A 112 -19.42 -5.43 -2.02
CA SER A 112 -20.54 -5.63 -2.93
C SER A 112 -20.91 -7.08 -2.71
N ASP A 113 -22.01 -7.26 -1.97
CA ASP A 113 -22.82 -8.45 -1.98
C ASP A 113 -23.20 -8.63 -3.45
N GLY A 114 -22.29 -9.27 -4.18
CA GLY A 114 -22.64 -9.95 -5.41
C GLY A 114 -23.57 -11.04 -4.94
N SER A 115 -24.85 -10.68 -4.86
CA SER A 115 -25.98 -11.59 -4.78
C SER A 115 -25.73 -12.68 -5.82
N VAL A 116 -25.16 -13.79 -5.36
CA VAL A 116 -25.10 -15.03 -6.10
C VAL A 116 -26.55 -15.31 -6.44
N PRO A 117 -26.96 -15.35 -7.73
CA PRO A 117 -28.29 -15.80 -8.07
C PRO A 117 -28.44 -17.16 -7.44
N ASP A 118 -29.36 -17.25 -6.47
CA ASP A 118 -29.74 -18.48 -5.77
C ASP A 118 -29.90 -19.53 -6.85
N GLY A 119 -28.97 -20.50 -6.86
CA GLY A 119 -28.90 -21.53 -7.88
C GLY A 119 -30.29 -22.10 -7.99
N GLY A 120 -30.89 -21.94 -9.17
CA GLY A 120 -32.27 -22.33 -9.43
C GLY A 120 -32.50 -23.68 -8.78
N LYS A 121 -33.44 -23.70 -7.82
CA LYS A 121 -33.97 -24.93 -7.28
C LYS A 121 -34.30 -25.79 -8.50
N ILE A 122 -33.50 -26.82 -8.75
CA ILE A 122 -33.94 -27.92 -9.59
C ILE A 122 -35.03 -28.54 -8.73
N GLU A 123 -36.25 -28.10 -8.99
CA GLU A 123 -37.45 -28.79 -8.60
C GLU A 123 -37.34 -30.15 -9.26
N ILE A 124 -36.82 -31.10 -8.49
CA ILE A 124 -36.88 -32.51 -8.81
C ILE A 124 -38.37 -32.81 -8.76
N VAL A 125 -39.02 -32.70 -9.91
CA VAL A 125 -40.37 -33.22 -10.13
C VAL A 125 -40.28 -34.69 -9.77
N HIS A 126 -40.74 -35.01 -8.57
CA HIS A 126 -41.07 -36.37 -8.19
C HIS A 126 -42.22 -36.78 -9.11
N GLU A 127 -41.87 -37.34 -10.26
CA GLU A 127 -42.81 -38.05 -11.11
C GLU A 127 -43.40 -39.17 -10.25
N GLY A 128 -44.68 -39.00 -9.93
CA GLY A 128 -45.43 -39.90 -9.07
C GLY A 128 -45.46 -41.28 -9.69
N SER A 129 -44.82 -42.22 -9.00
CA SER A 129 -45.32 -43.59 -8.95
C SER A 129 -46.76 -43.53 -8.48
N ASN A 130 -47.67 -43.88 -9.40
CA ASN A 130 -48.99 -44.48 -9.24
C ASN A 130 -50.02 -43.72 -10.07
N ASP A 131 -50.43 -44.31 -11.20
CA ASP A 131 -51.78 -44.87 -11.35
C ASP A 131 -51.93 -45.50 -12.77
N LEU A 132 -52.32 -46.78 -12.77
CA LEU A 132 -52.69 -47.71 -13.86
C LEU A 132 -51.61 -48.68 -14.41
#